data_AF-A0A533Y057-F1
#
_entry.id   AF-A0A533Y057-F1
#
_cell.length_a   1.000
_cell.length_b   1.000
_cell.length_c   1.000
_cell.angle_alpha   90.00
_cell.angle_beta   90.00
_cell.angle_gamma   90.00
#
_symmetry.space_group_name_H-M   'P 1'
#
loop_
_entity.id
_entity.type
_entity.pdbx_description
1 polymer ?
#
loop_
_entity_poly.entity_id
_entity_poly.type
_entity_poly.pdbx_seq_one_letter_code
_entity_poly.pdbx_strand_id
1 'polypeptide(L)'
;AFATDSALSANFGRLWEPAQADPGTGGTDWLGLLTVIGVAMVGSLFAADAWNNVTFVAGEVRDPERTLPRSLALGTGLVIAIYLLTNLAYLCVLPLRGTPDGATVLDRGIQFAAEDRVATAVAEVAFGHRGGVLMAVAVMISTFGCNNGLILAGARIYYAMARDGMFFASVGALNRHLSPALALLVQGAWASVLCLSGTYGQLLDFLIFSVLLFYILTIGGIFVLRRTRPGMARPYRTWGYPVLPALYIVMALFIEVQLLRYKPQYTWPGLLLVLLGMPVYWAWKKVTRQ
;
A
#
# COMPACT_ATOMS: atom_id res chain seq x y z
N ALA A 1 -33.53 7.79 -1.67
CA ALA A 1 -32.56 8.28 -0.68
C ALA A 1 -31.21 7.65 -1.01
N PHE A 2 -30.09 8.35 -0.80
CA PHE A 2 -28.75 7.79 -1.09
C PHE A 2 -28.41 6.61 -0.18
N ALA A 3 -28.90 6.61 1.05
CA ALA A 3 -28.73 5.51 1.99
C ALA A 3 -29.87 4.49 1.83
N THR A 4 -29.54 3.22 2.06
CA THR A 4 -30.51 2.12 2.02
C THR A 4 -30.86 1.72 3.45
N ASP A 5 -32.15 1.72 3.79
CA ASP A 5 -32.59 1.39 5.17
C ASP A 5 -32.17 -0.03 5.60
N SER A 6 -32.10 -0.97 4.65
CA SER A 6 -31.57 -2.32 4.89
C SER A 6 -30.07 -2.30 5.21
N ALA A 7 -29.28 -1.48 4.53
CA ALA A 7 -27.85 -1.34 4.81
C ALA A 7 -27.61 -0.67 6.16
N LEU A 8 -28.37 0.39 6.47
CA LEU A 8 -28.26 1.10 7.74
C LEU A 8 -28.60 0.20 8.93
N SER A 9 -29.72 -0.53 8.85
CA SER A 9 -30.13 -1.47 9.90
C SER A 9 -29.16 -2.65 10.03
N ALA A 10 -28.67 -3.22 8.92
CA ALA A 10 -27.71 -4.32 8.93
C ALA A 10 -26.35 -3.91 9.52
N ASN A 11 -25.85 -2.72 9.18
CA ASN A 11 -24.50 -2.29 9.56
C ASN A 11 -24.46 -1.63 10.94
N PHE A 12 -25.42 -0.78 11.25
CA PHE A 12 -25.41 0.03 12.48
C PHE A 12 -26.33 -0.53 13.57
N GLY A 13 -27.30 -1.38 13.23
CA GLY A 13 -28.22 -1.97 14.21
C GLY A 13 -27.58 -2.99 15.15
N ARG A 14 -26.49 -3.65 14.71
CA ARG A 14 -25.75 -4.68 15.46
C ARG A 14 -24.24 -4.44 15.47
N LEU A 15 -23.84 -3.17 15.55
CA LEU A 15 -22.45 -2.75 15.40
C LEU A 15 -21.51 -3.37 16.46
N TRP A 16 -22.05 -3.64 17.65
CA TRP A 16 -21.32 -4.20 18.78
C TRP A 16 -21.45 -5.71 18.94
N GLU A 17 -22.20 -6.40 18.05
CA GLU A 17 -22.30 -7.85 18.08
C GLU A 17 -21.07 -8.47 17.37
N PRO A 18 -20.24 -9.26 18.08
CA PRO A 18 -19.09 -9.89 17.45
C PRO A 18 -19.54 -10.77 16.29
N ALA A 19 -18.97 -10.51 15.11
CA ALA A 19 -19.08 -11.45 13.99
C ALA A 19 -18.44 -12.78 14.42
N GLN A 20 -18.98 -13.91 13.96
CA GLN A 20 -18.28 -15.18 14.12
C GLN A 20 -16.89 -15.05 13.48
N ALA A 21 -15.85 -15.10 14.31
CA ALA A 21 -14.48 -15.10 13.84
C ALA A 21 -14.22 -16.44 13.14
N ASP A 22 -13.58 -16.37 11.98
CA ASP A 22 -13.10 -17.55 11.27
C ASP A 22 -12.25 -18.40 12.25
N PRO A 23 -12.52 -19.72 12.44
CA PRO A 23 -11.82 -20.53 13.44
C PRO A 23 -10.29 -20.47 13.35
N GLY A 24 -9.74 -20.09 12.19
CA GLY A 24 -8.31 -19.95 11.95
C GLY A 24 -7.63 -18.71 12.54
N THR A 25 -8.35 -17.65 12.93
CA THR A 25 -7.73 -16.36 13.36
C THR A 25 -7.55 -16.21 14.88
N GLY A 26 -7.79 -17.28 15.64
CA GLY A 26 -7.84 -17.25 17.11
C GLY A 26 -9.18 -16.66 17.56
N GLY A 27 -9.78 -17.26 18.59
CA GLY A 27 -11.16 -16.96 19.02
C GLY A 27 -11.45 -15.49 19.33
N THR A 28 -12.67 -15.20 19.81
CA THR A 28 -13.17 -13.83 20.09
C THR A 28 -12.44 -13.09 21.21
N ASP A 29 -11.31 -13.59 21.70
CA ASP A 29 -10.49 -12.97 22.72
C ASP A 29 -9.70 -11.77 22.17
N TRP A 30 -9.22 -10.89 23.06
CA TRP A 30 -8.49 -9.67 22.69
C TRP A 30 -7.30 -9.90 21.75
N LEU A 31 -6.62 -11.04 21.88
CA LEU A 31 -5.51 -11.42 21.00
C LEU A 31 -5.98 -11.80 19.58
N GLY A 32 -7.14 -12.44 19.46
CA GLY A 32 -7.76 -12.73 18.16
C GLY A 32 -8.19 -11.44 17.46
N LEU A 33 -8.77 -10.48 18.20
CA LEU A 33 -9.12 -9.17 17.64
C LEU A 33 -7.90 -8.40 17.11
N LEU A 34 -6.81 -8.35 17.89
CA LEU A 34 -5.56 -7.71 17.43
C LEU A 34 -5.00 -8.40 16.18
N THR A 35 -5.11 -9.72 16.11
CA THR A 35 -4.68 -10.52 14.95
C THR A 35 -5.49 -10.15 13.70
N VAL A 36 -6.83 -10.15 13.81
CA VAL A 36 -7.72 -9.79 12.71
C VAL A 36 -7.46 -8.37 12.23
N ILE A 37 -7.25 -7.43 13.15
CA ILE A 37 -6.85 -6.05 12.80
C ILE A 37 -5.56 -6.07 12.00
N GLY A 38 -4.51 -6.76 12.49
CA GLY A 38 -3.21 -6.84 11.82
C GLY A 38 -3.29 -7.39 10.40
N VAL A 39 -4.06 -8.47 10.18
CA VAL A 39 -4.24 -9.08 8.84
C VAL A 39 -5.09 -8.19 7.92
N ALA A 40 -6.13 -7.54 8.46
CA ALA A 40 -7.00 -6.64 7.70
C ALA A 40 -6.31 -5.34 7.29
N MET A 41 -5.19 -4.96 7.93
CA MET A 41 -4.54 -3.68 7.67
C MET A 41 -3.94 -3.54 6.27
N VAL A 42 -3.67 -4.65 5.57
CA VAL A 42 -2.97 -4.62 4.26
C VAL A 42 -3.64 -3.68 3.27
N GLY A 43 -4.96 -3.80 3.09
CA GLY A 43 -5.70 -3.00 2.13
C GLY A 43 -5.66 -1.50 2.45
N SER A 44 -5.85 -1.15 3.73
CA SER A 44 -5.82 0.26 4.15
C SER A 44 -4.41 0.85 4.09
N LEU A 45 -3.38 0.07 4.41
CA LEU A 45 -1.99 0.50 4.30
C LEU A 45 -1.61 0.74 2.84
N PHE A 46 -2.04 -0.13 1.93
CA PHE A 46 -1.85 0.06 0.50
C PHE A 46 -2.55 1.32 -0.01
N ALA A 47 -3.81 1.54 0.39
CA ALA A 47 -4.54 2.75 0.01
C ALA A 47 -3.86 4.03 0.49
N ALA A 48 -3.12 3.98 1.61
CA ALA A 48 -2.41 5.11 2.18
C ALA A 48 -0.91 5.17 1.80
N ASP A 49 -0.43 4.25 0.97
CA ASP A 49 0.96 4.26 0.51
C ASP A 49 1.23 5.44 -0.45
N ALA A 50 2.51 5.70 -0.75
CA ALA A 50 3.00 6.83 -1.55
C ALA A 50 3.10 8.19 -0.84
N TRP A 51 2.80 8.28 0.46
CA TRP A 51 2.99 9.50 1.27
C TRP A 51 4.46 9.98 1.26
N ASN A 52 5.42 9.07 1.12
CA ASN A 52 6.85 9.36 1.07
C ASN A 52 7.30 9.99 -0.25
N ASN A 53 6.52 9.90 -1.33
CA ASN A 53 6.93 10.41 -2.65
C ASN A 53 7.16 11.93 -2.67
N VAL A 54 6.46 12.70 -1.84
CA VAL A 54 6.67 14.15 -1.72
C VAL A 54 8.10 14.49 -1.27
N THR A 55 8.77 13.56 -0.59
CA THR A 55 10.15 13.75 -0.13
C THR A 55 11.17 13.66 -1.27
N PHE A 56 10.81 13.07 -2.41
CA PHE A 56 11.72 12.96 -3.57
C PHE A 56 11.94 14.31 -4.24
N VAL A 57 10.95 15.20 -4.19
CA VAL A 57 11.03 16.58 -4.71
C VAL A 57 11.42 17.59 -3.63
N ALA A 58 11.87 17.13 -2.46
CA ALA A 58 12.26 17.98 -1.34
C ALA A 58 13.29 19.06 -1.74
N GLY A 59 14.20 18.75 -2.67
CA GLY A 59 15.20 19.69 -3.16
C GLY A 59 14.66 20.83 -4.02
N GLU A 60 13.44 20.67 -4.57
CA GLU A 60 12.78 21.67 -5.42
C GLU A 60 11.76 22.52 -4.61
N VAL A 61 11.43 22.09 -3.39
CA VAL A 61 10.46 22.75 -2.52
C VAL A 61 11.09 23.98 -1.85
N ARG A 62 10.41 25.12 -1.91
CA ARG A 62 10.79 26.32 -1.17
C ARG A 62 10.63 26.11 0.34
N ASP A 63 11.69 26.36 1.11
CA ASP A 63 11.75 26.14 2.56
C ASP A 63 11.29 24.72 2.97
N PRO A 64 12.05 23.68 2.55
CA PRO A 64 11.63 22.29 2.71
C PRO A 64 11.48 21.89 4.19
N GLU A 65 12.23 22.53 5.09
CA GLU A 65 12.22 22.25 6.53
C GLU A 65 10.85 22.48 7.17
N ARG A 66 10.09 23.45 6.63
CA ARG A 66 8.77 23.83 7.14
C ARG A 66 7.64 23.40 6.23
N THR A 67 7.86 23.45 4.92
CA THR A 67 6.82 23.13 3.92
C THR A 67 6.55 21.63 3.84
N LEU A 68 7.59 20.78 3.87
CA LEU A 68 7.40 19.33 3.75
C LEU A 68 6.63 18.73 4.93
N PRO A 69 6.96 19.02 6.22
CA PRO A 69 6.21 18.45 7.33
C PRO A 69 4.75 18.89 7.34
N ARG A 70 4.47 20.16 6.98
CA ARG A 70 3.10 20.68 6.90
C ARG A 70 2.31 20.06 5.75
N SER A 71 2.94 19.93 4.58
CA SER A 71 2.33 19.28 3.43
C SER A 71 2.01 17.82 3.72
N LEU A 72 2.93 17.08 4.35
CA LEU A 72 2.71 15.72 4.80
C LEU A 72 1.56 15.63 5.81
N ALA A 73 1.55 16.47 6.84
CA ALA A 73 0.51 16.43 7.88
C ALA A 73 -0.88 16.80 7.35
N LEU A 74 -0.99 17.92 6.62
CA LEU A 74 -2.28 18.39 6.09
C LEU A 74 -2.78 17.51 4.95
N GLY A 75 -1.89 17.10 4.04
CA GLY A 75 -2.22 16.22 2.93
C GLY A 75 -2.70 14.85 3.43
N THR A 76 -1.92 14.22 4.32
CA THR A 76 -2.31 12.93 4.90
C THR A 76 -3.59 13.05 5.71
N GLY A 77 -3.75 14.12 6.50
CA GLY A 77 -4.98 14.36 7.27
C GLY A 77 -6.23 14.50 6.39
N LEU A 78 -6.12 15.23 5.28
CA LEU A 78 -7.20 15.36 4.30
C LEU A 78 -7.53 14.02 3.64
N VAL A 79 -6.52 13.25 3.23
CA VAL A 79 -6.72 11.91 2.64
C VAL A 79 -7.41 10.98 3.62
N ILE A 80 -6.98 10.96 4.89
CA ILE A 80 -7.64 10.19 5.97
C ILE A 80 -9.11 10.59 6.07
N ALA A 81 -9.41 11.89 6.11
CA ALA A 81 -10.80 12.36 6.21
C ALA A 81 -11.64 11.89 5.01
N ILE A 82 -11.11 12.00 3.79
CA ILE A 82 -11.79 11.53 2.58
C ILE A 82 -12.02 10.01 2.66
N TYR A 83 -11.01 9.23 3.03
CA TYR A 83 -11.13 7.78 3.13
C TYR A 83 -12.17 7.36 4.17
N LEU A 84 -12.22 7.99 5.34
CA LEU A 84 -13.24 7.72 6.35
C LEU A 84 -14.64 8.08 5.85
N LEU A 85 -14.80 9.23 5.18
CA LEU A 85 -16.08 9.65 4.62
C LEU A 85 -16.55 8.73 3.49
N THR A 86 -15.64 8.27 2.63
CA THR A 86 -15.97 7.31 1.57
C THR A 86 -16.37 5.94 2.15
N ASN A 87 -15.66 5.44 3.16
CA ASN A 87 -16.04 4.21 3.84
C ASN A 87 -17.41 4.33 4.52
N LEU A 88 -17.67 5.47 5.17
CA LEU A 88 -19.00 5.75 5.74
C LEU A 88 -20.07 5.76 4.66
N ALA A 89 -19.82 6.40 3.51
CA ALA A 89 -20.76 6.39 2.39
C ALA A 89 -21.03 4.97 1.87
N TYR A 90 -20.01 4.12 1.78
CA TYR A 90 -20.18 2.71 1.38
C TYR A 90 -21.06 1.95 2.37
N LEU A 91 -20.82 2.11 3.68
CA LEU A 91 -21.60 1.48 4.74
C LEU A 91 -23.05 2.00 4.84
N CYS A 92 -23.33 3.20 4.34
CA CYS A 92 -24.70 3.71 4.24
C CYS A 92 -25.48 3.13 3.06
N VAL A 93 -24.79 2.62 2.03
CA VAL A 93 -25.42 2.17 0.78
C VAL A 93 -25.51 0.64 0.70
N LEU A 94 -24.43 -0.06 1.07
CA LEU A 94 -24.32 -1.52 0.99
C LEU A 94 -24.19 -2.14 2.39
N PRO A 95 -24.81 -3.31 2.64
CA PRO A 95 -24.53 -4.08 3.84
C PRO A 95 -23.07 -4.57 3.81
N LEU A 96 -22.38 -4.49 4.94
CA LEU A 96 -21.00 -4.93 5.10
C LEU A 96 -20.91 -6.44 4.88
N ARG A 97 -21.83 -7.19 5.50
CA ARG A 97 -21.95 -8.64 5.39
C ARG A 97 -22.87 -8.98 4.22
N GLY A 98 -22.51 -10.02 3.49
CA GLY A 98 -23.35 -10.57 2.44
C GLY A 98 -23.06 -12.05 2.19
N THR A 99 -23.56 -12.56 1.08
CA THR A 99 -23.39 -13.95 0.66
C THR A 99 -22.67 -14.03 -0.68
N PRO A 100 -21.68 -14.93 -0.86
CA PRO A 100 -20.98 -15.10 -2.13
C PRO A 100 -21.92 -15.38 -3.31
N ASP A 101 -22.95 -16.18 -3.07
CA ASP A 101 -23.95 -16.60 -4.07
C ASP A 101 -25.12 -15.62 -4.21
N GLY A 102 -25.00 -14.41 -3.63
CA GLY A 102 -26.05 -13.39 -3.70
C GLY A 102 -26.44 -13.07 -5.14
N ALA A 103 -27.74 -13.10 -5.43
CA ALA A 103 -28.27 -12.80 -6.77
C ALA A 103 -28.18 -11.30 -7.10
N THR A 104 -28.27 -10.44 -6.08
CA THR A 104 -28.20 -8.98 -6.24
C THR A 104 -26.95 -8.39 -5.59
N VAL A 105 -26.62 -7.15 -5.99
CA VAL A 105 -25.50 -6.39 -5.41
C VAL A 105 -25.68 -6.18 -3.90
N LEU A 106 -26.91 -6.02 -3.45
CA LEU A 106 -27.23 -5.86 -2.02
C LEU A 106 -27.03 -7.17 -1.25
N ASP A 107 -27.36 -8.32 -1.83
CA ASP A 107 -27.21 -9.63 -1.17
C ASP A 107 -25.74 -10.04 -1.00
N ARG A 108 -24.88 -9.63 -1.94
CA ARG A 108 -23.43 -9.86 -1.88
C ARG A 108 -22.73 -8.96 -0.87
N GLY A 109 -23.28 -7.77 -0.64
CA GLY A 109 -22.72 -6.78 0.27
C GLY A 109 -21.32 -6.32 -0.14
N ILE A 110 -20.63 -5.65 0.79
CA ILE A 110 -19.26 -5.14 0.56
C ILE A 110 -18.25 -6.29 0.49
N GLN A 111 -18.39 -7.31 1.34
CA GLN A 111 -17.45 -8.44 1.44
C GLN A 111 -17.33 -9.28 0.17
N PHE A 112 -18.42 -9.42 -0.60
CA PHE A 112 -18.46 -10.26 -1.80
C PHE A 112 -18.83 -9.46 -3.05
N ALA A 113 -18.47 -8.18 -3.07
CA ALA A 113 -18.66 -7.33 -4.25
C ALA A 113 -18.04 -7.99 -5.49
N ALA A 114 -18.77 -7.96 -6.62
CA ALA A 114 -18.32 -8.61 -7.85
C ALA A 114 -16.94 -8.07 -8.28
N GLU A 115 -15.96 -8.98 -8.43
CA GLU A 115 -14.57 -8.67 -8.77
C GLU A 115 -13.92 -7.62 -7.85
N ASP A 116 -14.32 -7.58 -6.58
CA ASP A 116 -13.84 -6.63 -5.57
C ASP A 116 -14.13 -5.15 -5.90
N ARG A 117 -15.05 -4.87 -6.83
CA ARG A 117 -15.37 -3.51 -7.29
C ARG A 117 -16.45 -2.83 -6.44
N VAL A 118 -16.13 -2.57 -5.17
CA VAL A 118 -17.05 -1.98 -4.18
C VAL A 118 -17.58 -0.61 -4.63
N ALA A 119 -16.73 0.27 -5.15
CA ALA A 119 -17.15 1.61 -5.58
C ALA A 119 -18.22 1.57 -6.69
N THR A 120 -18.06 0.67 -7.67
CA THR A 120 -19.03 0.53 -8.75
C THR A 120 -20.35 -0.08 -8.27
N ALA A 121 -20.27 -1.03 -7.33
CA ALA A 121 -21.45 -1.63 -6.70
C ALA A 121 -22.28 -0.58 -5.93
N VAL A 122 -21.61 0.28 -5.15
CA VAL A 122 -22.25 1.40 -4.45
C VAL A 122 -22.91 2.37 -5.42
N ALA A 123 -22.19 2.76 -6.49
CA ALA A 123 -22.72 3.70 -7.48
C ALA A 123 -23.89 3.10 -8.27
N GLU A 124 -23.89 1.79 -8.53
CA GLU A 124 -24.98 1.09 -9.17
C GLU A 124 -26.24 1.04 -8.30
N VAL A 125 -26.10 0.80 -7.00
CA VAL A 125 -27.24 0.87 -6.07
C VAL A 125 -27.76 2.30 -5.93
N ALA A 126 -26.87 3.29 -5.83
CA ALA A 126 -27.26 4.68 -5.58
C ALA A 126 -27.88 5.37 -6.80
N PHE A 127 -27.40 5.09 -8.02
CA PHE A 127 -27.78 5.81 -9.24
C PHE A 127 -28.20 4.89 -10.41
N GLY A 128 -28.38 3.59 -10.14
CA GLY A 128 -28.66 2.58 -11.16
C GLY A 128 -27.45 2.26 -12.05
N HIS A 129 -27.69 1.47 -13.08
CA HIS A 129 -26.65 0.98 -14.01
C HIS A 129 -25.76 2.09 -14.58
N ARG A 130 -26.34 3.25 -14.93
CA ARG A 130 -25.60 4.41 -15.46
C ARG A 130 -24.56 4.95 -14.47
N GLY A 131 -24.88 4.94 -13.17
CA GLY A 131 -23.92 5.32 -12.13
C GLY A 131 -22.79 4.32 -11.97
N GLY A 132 -23.09 3.03 -12.04
CA GLY A 132 -22.09 1.97 -12.05
C GLY A 132 -21.10 2.14 -13.21
N VAL A 133 -21.59 2.39 -14.43
CA VAL A 133 -20.75 2.65 -15.61
C VAL A 133 -19.90 3.91 -15.45
N LEU A 134 -20.49 5.02 -14.98
CA LEU A 134 -19.76 6.27 -14.77
C LEU A 134 -18.63 6.10 -13.75
N MET A 135 -18.90 5.40 -12.64
CA MET A 135 -17.90 5.09 -11.62
C MET A 135 -16.80 4.18 -12.18
N ALA A 136 -17.15 3.17 -12.98
CA ALA A 136 -16.17 2.30 -13.62
C ALA A 136 -15.22 3.10 -14.52
N VAL A 137 -15.75 4.03 -15.33
CA VAL A 137 -14.93 4.93 -16.17
C VAL A 137 -14.02 5.82 -15.32
N ALA A 138 -14.54 6.40 -14.24
CA ALA A 138 -13.74 7.24 -13.34
C ALA A 138 -12.59 6.46 -12.70
N VAL A 139 -12.84 5.23 -12.22
CA VAL A 139 -11.82 4.35 -11.66
C VAL A 139 -10.79 3.95 -12.72
N MET A 140 -11.21 3.65 -13.96
CA MET A 140 -10.28 3.35 -15.06
C MET A 140 -9.36 4.54 -15.37
N ILE A 141 -9.89 5.76 -15.44
CA ILE A 141 -9.08 6.96 -15.69
C ILE A 141 -8.09 7.19 -14.54
N SER A 142 -8.54 7.05 -13.29
CA SER A 142 -7.71 7.23 -12.09
C SER A 142 -6.58 6.20 -12.02
N THR A 143 -6.88 4.92 -12.20
CA THR A 143 -5.89 3.83 -12.19
C THR A 143 -4.90 3.95 -13.35
N PHE A 144 -5.36 4.32 -14.55
CA PHE A 144 -4.47 4.58 -15.69
C PHE A 144 -3.52 5.74 -15.40
N GLY A 145 -4.01 6.84 -14.84
CA GLY A 145 -3.19 7.99 -14.45
C GLY A 145 -2.14 7.63 -13.39
N CYS A 146 -2.53 6.86 -12.37
CA CYS A 146 -1.63 6.35 -11.34
C CYS A 146 -0.54 5.46 -11.95
N ASN A 147 -0.92 4.47 -12.78
CA ASN A 147 0.02 3.57 -13.44
C ASN A 147 1.03 4.33 -14.30
N ASN A 148 0.59 5.33 -15.07
CA ASN A 148 1.51 6.15 -15.85
C ASN A 148 2.57 6.84 -14.96
N GLY A 149 2.16 7.40 -13.81
CA GLY A 149 3.07 8.00 -12.85
C GLY A 149 4.07 6.99 -12.27
N LEU A 150 3.58 5.82 -11.83
CA LEU A 150 4.42 4.75 -11.26
C LEU A 150 5.40 4.17 -12.29
N ILE A 151 4.98 4.03 -13.56
CA ILE A 151 5.85 3.52 -14.63
C ILE A 151 7.04 4.46 -14.85
N LEU A 152 6.78 5.77 -14.91
CA LEU A 152 7.82 6.78 -15.11
C LEU A 152 8.75 6.92 -13.90
N ALA A 153 8.20 6.81 -12.68
CA ALA A 153 9.00 6.87 -11.46
C ALA A 153 9.86 5.61 -11.27
N GLY A 154 9.30 4.41 -11.46
CA GLY A 154 9.99 3.14 -11.29
C GLY A 154 11.20 2.99 -12.22
N ALA A 155 11.09 3.45 -13.47
CA ALA A 155 12.19 3.42 -14.42
C ALA A 155 13.42 4.24 -13.94
N ARG A 156 13.21 5.30 -13.15
CA ARG A 156 14.30 6.12 -12.58
C ARG A 156 15.07 5.39 -11.49
N ILE A 157 14.45 4.45 -10.78
CA ILE A 157 15.12 3.63 -9.75
C ILE A 157 16.16 2.74 -10.42
N TYR A 158 15.77 2.00 -11.48
CA TYR A 158 16.71 1.16 -12.23
C TYR A 158 17.83 1.98 -12.87
N TYR A 159 17.53 3.17 -13.38
CA TYR A 159 18.51 4.10 -13.91
C TYR A 159 19.52 4.55 -12.84
N ALA A 160 19.06 4.94 -11.65
CA ALA A 160 19.93 5.32 -10.53
C ALA A 160 20.80 4.15 -10.07
N MET A 161 20.22 2.95 -9.92
CA MET A 161 20.96 1.74 -9.58
C MET A 161 22.05 1.40 -10.60
N ALA A 162 21.77 1.56 -11.90
CA ALA A 162 22.76 1.35 -12.95
C ALA A 162 23.91 2.37 -12.88
N ARG A 163 23.61 3.64 -12.57
CA ARG A 163 24.64 4.68 -12.38
C ARG A 163 25.52 4.46 -11.15
N ASP A 164 24.94 3.90 -10.09
CA ASP A 164 25.67 3.52 -8.88
C ASP A 164 26.47 2.21 -9.04
N GLY A 165 26.45 1.60 -10.24
CA GLY A 165 27.13 0.33 -10.52
C GLY A 165 26.48 -0.89 -9.84
N MET A 166 25.25 -0.71 -9.34
CA MET A 166 24.47 -1.70 -8.60
C MET A 166 23.55 -2.55 -9.49
N PHE A 167 23.52 -2.25 -10.79
CA PHE A 167 22.74 -2.96 -11.80
C PHE A 167 23.43 -2.91 -13.17
N PHE A 168 22.91 -3.63 -14.16
CA PHE A 168 23.46 -3.64 -15.52
C PHE A 168 23.56 -2.22 -16.12
N ALA A 169 24.75 -1.83 -16.60
CA ALA A 169 25.00 -0.50 -17.17
C ALA A 169 24.08 -0.16 -18.37
N SER A 170 23.68 -1.18 -19.14
CA SER A 170 22.75 -1.04 -20.28
C SER A 170 21.37 -0.54 -19.87
N VAL A 171 20.92 -0.84 -18.65
CA VAL A 171 19.62 -0.40 -18.13
C VAL A 171 19.65 1.09 -17.75
N GLY A 172 20.84 1.61 -17.46
CA GLY A 172 21.10 3.03 -17.27
C GLY A 172 21.24 3.83 -18.57
N ALA A 173 21.25 3.18 -19.75
CA ALA A 173 21.42 3.89 -21.01
C ALA A 173 20.15 4.67 -21.38
N LEU A 174 20.30 5.96 -21.65
CA LEU A 174 19.23 6.82 -22.13
C LEU A 174 19.13 6.74 -23.66
N ASN A 175 17.89 6.69 -24.18
CA ASN A 175 17.65 6.76 -25.61
C ASN A 175 17.76 8.22 -26.13
N ARG A 176 17.53 8.41 -27.44
CA ARG A 176 17.52 9.73 -28.11
C ARG A 176 16.51 10.75 -27.54
N HIS A 177 15.53 10.28 -26.76
CA HIS A 177 14.50 11.09 -26.10
C HIS A 177 14.74 11.22 -24.59
N LEU A 178 15.96 10.93 -24.11
CA LEU A 178 16.35 11.00 -22.70
C LEU A 178 15.52 10.10 -21.78
N SER A 179 14.99 8.99 -22.32
CA SER A 179 14.20 8.01 -21.56
C SER A 179 14.95 6.67 -21.42
N PRO A 180 14.97 6.06 -20.22
CA PRO A 180 15.61 4.76 -19.99
C PRO A 180 14.72 3.63 -20.55
N ALA A 181 14.74 3.44 -21.87
CA ALA A 181 13.87 2.49 -22.56
C ALA A 181 14.05 1.04 -22.09
N LEU A 182 15.28 0.61 -21.81
CA LEU A 182 15.55 -0.75 -21.34
C LEU A 182 15.03 -0.97 -19.92
N ALA A 183 15.12 0.03 -19.04
CA ALA A 183 14.52 -0.03 -17.69
C ALA A 183 13.01 -0.20 -17.75
N LEU A 184 12.34 0.52 -18.66
CA LEU A 184 10.91 0.39 -18.90
C LEU A 184 10.54 -1.01 -19.39
N LEU A 185 11.33 -1.60 -20.29
CA LEU A 185 11.10 -2.96 -20.78
C LEU A 185 11.29 -4.01 -19.69
N VAL A 186 12.35 -3.90 -18.89
CA VAL A 186 12.61 -4.83 -17.77
C VAL A 186 11.48 -4.75 -16.74
N GLN A 187 11.09 -3.54 -16.35
CA GLN A 187 9.98 -3.32 -15.44
C GLN A 187 8.65 -3.87 -16.01
N GLY A 188 8.38 -3.61 -17.30
CA GLY A 188 7.18 -4.10 -17.99
C GLY A 188 7.14 -5.62 -18.04
N ALA A 189 8.24 -6.26 -18.41
CA ALA A 189 8.35 -7.73 -18.44
C ALA A 189 8.11 -8.34 -17.05
N TRP A 190 8.73 -7.78 -16.01
CA TRP A 190 8.52 -8.24 -14.64
C TRP A 190 7.08 -8.03 -14.16
N ALA A 191 6.48 -6.87 -14.46
CA ALA A 191 5.08 -6.59 -14.15
C ALA A 191 4.15 -7.57 -14.87
N SER A 192 4.40 -7.91 -16.14
CA SER A 192 3.63 -8.92 -16.87
C SER A 192 3.72 -10.30 -16.24
N VAL A 193 4.91 -10.72 -15.79
CA VAL A 193 5.07 -11.99 -15.05
C VAL A 193 4.24 -11.98 -13.77
N LEU A 194 4.29 -10.89 -12.99
CA LEU A 194 3.52 -10.76 -11.76
C LEU A 194 2.00 -10.79 -12.03
N CYS A 195 1.53 -10.07 -13.05
CA CYS A 195 0.12 -10.07 -13.47
C CYS A 195 -0.40 -11.46 -13.88
N LEU A 196 0.46 -12.33 -14.40
CA LEU A 196 0.10 -13.70 -14.80
C LEU A 196 0.26 -14.73 -13.67
N SER A 197 0.86 -14.34 -12.53
CA SER A 197 1.26 -15.27 -11.47
C SER A 197 0.28 -15.42 -10.30
N GLY A 198 -0.52 -14.40 -9.99
CA GLY A 198 -1.37 -14.38 -8.80
C GLY A 198 -2.57 -13.43 -8.92
N THR A 199 -3.44 -13.45 -7.91
CA THR A 199 -4.60 -12.57 -7.84
C THR A 199 -4.24 -11.22 -7.23
N TYR A 200 -5.07 -10.18 -7.47
CA TYR A 200 -4.83 -8.83 -6.99
C TYR A 200 -4.51 -8.77 -5.47
N GLY A 201 -5.32 -9.41 -4.63
CA GLY A 201 -5.10 -9.43 -3.19
C GLY A 201 -3.76 -10.07 -2.78
N GLN A 202 -3.32 -11.09 -3.49
CA GLN A 202 -2.05 -11.77 -3.23
C GLN A 202 -0.85 -10.90 -3.58
N LEU A 203 -0.91 -10.17 -4.70
CA LEU A 203 0.11 -9.19 -5.07
C LEU A 203 0.17 -8.05 -4.06
N LEU A 204 -0.98 -7.61 -3.53
CA LEU A 204 -1.03 -6.60 -2.46
C LEU A 204 -0.34 -7.07 -1.18
N ASP A 205 -0.64 -8.29 -0.73
CA ASP A 205 -0.03 -8.87 0.48
C ASP A 205 1.50 -8.96 0.33
N PHE A 206 1.97 -9.40 -0.84
CA PHE A 206 3.39 -9.47 -1.18
C PHE A 206 4.06 -8.08 -1.15
N LEU A 207 3.42 -7.08 -1.76
CA LEU A 207 3.97 -5.73 -1.86
C LEU A 207 4.04 -5.05 -0.50
N ILE A 208 2.95 -5.08 0.28
CA ILE A 208 2.87 -4.37 1.56
C ILE A 208 3.83 -4.94 2.58
N PHE A 209 3.99 -6.26 2.61
CA PHE A 209 5.02 -6.87 3.44
C PHE A 209 6.41 -6.34 3.10
N SER A 210 6.77 -6.34 1.80
CA SER A 210 8.08 -5.89 1.35
C SER A 210 8.33 -4.41 1.67
N VAL A 211 7.33 -3.56 1.46
CA VAL A 211 7.41 -2.11 1.71
C VAL A 211 7.53 -1.81 3.21
N LEU A 212 6.73 -2.47 4.06
CA LEU A 212 6.79 -2.31 5.51
C LEU A 212 8.17 -2.68 6.07
N LEU A 213 8.78 -3.75 5.55
CA LEU A 213 10.12 -4.18 5.95
C LEU A 213 11.14 -3.07 5.72
N PHE A 214 11.11 -2.46 4.53
CA PHE A 214 11.99 -1.33 4.21
C PHE A 214 11.67 -0.07 5.02
N TYR A 215 10.40 0.19 5.36
CA TYR A 215 10.04 1.28 6.27
C TYR A 215 10.58 1.07 7.68
N ILE A 216 10.50 -0.16 8.22
CA ILE A 216 11.09 -0.52 9.51
C ILE A 216 12.60 -0.26 9.50
N LEU A 217 13.31 -0.73 8.46
CA LEU A 217 14.75 -0.52 8.32
C LEU A 217 15.11 0.98 8.20
N THR A 218 14.35 1.72 7.39
CA THR A 218 14.57 3.16 7.16
C THR A 218 14.39 3.97 8.45
N ILE A 219 13.30 3.70 9.19
CA ILE A 219 13.00 4.39 10.44
C ILE A 219 13.95 3.95 11.56
N GLY A 220 14.34 2.67 11.59
CA GLY A 220 15.42 2.16 12.45
C GLY A 220 16.74 2.90 12.22
N GLY A 221 17.01 3.27 10.97
CA GLY A 221 18.13 4.12 10.56
C GLY A 221 18.18 5.46 11.30
N ILE A 222 17.04 6.04 11.72
CA ILE A 222 17.02 7.29 12.49
C ILE A 222 17.70 7.11 13.86
N PHE A 223 17.46 6.00 14.53
CA PHE A 223 18.08 5.69 15.83
C PHE A 223 19.58 5.45 15.69
N VAL A 224 19.97 4.72 14.63
CA VAL A 224 21.38 4.46 14.31
C VAL A 224 22.09 5.78 13.98
N LEU A 225 21.55 6.59 13.08
CA LEU A 225 22.15 7.85 12.63
C LEU A 225 22.27 8.87 13.76
N ARG A 226 21.35 8.85 14.73
CA ARG A 226 21.44 9.70 15.93
C ARG A 226 22.59 9.30 16.86
N ARG A 227 22.98 8.03 16.88
CA ARG A 227 24.15 7.53 17.62
C ARG A 227 25.45 7.71 16.83
N THR A 228 25.46 7.40 15.54
CA THR A 228 26.69 7.39 14.73
C THR A 228 27.09 8.77 14.20
N ARG A 229 26.13 9.66 13.94
CA ARG A 229 26.38 11.03 13.44
C ARG A 229 25.61 12.07 14.28
N PRO A 230 25.98 12.26 15.56
CA PRO A 230 25.26 13.16 16.45
C PRO A 230 25.35 14.64 16.04
N GLY A 231 26.47 15.08 15.47
CA GLY A 231 26.75 16.48 15.11
C GLY A 231 26.26 16.94 13.74
N MET A 232 25.61 16.06 12.95
CA MET A 232 25.06 16.44 11.65
C MET A 232 23.93 17.47 11.84
N ALA A 233 23.90 18.52 11.02
CA ALA A 233 22.80 19.47 10.99
C ALA A 233 21.50 18.72 10.68
N ARG A 234 20.45 18.97 11.48
CA ARG A 234 19.13 18.35 11.34
C ARG A 234 18.09 19.45 11.11
N PRO A 235 17.92 19.89 9.85
CA PRO A 235 16.87 20.81 9.41
C PRO A 235 15.51 20.55 10.04
N TYR A 236 15.10 19.27 10.05
CA TYR A 236 13.89 18.81 10.70
C TYR A 236 14.22 17.81 11.81
N ARG A 237 13.57 17.97 12.96
CA ARG A 237 13.60 17.00 14.06
C ARG A 237 12.23 16.37 14.18
N THR A 238 12.18 15.05 14.07
CA THR A 238 10.96 14.26 14.21
C THR A 238 10.27 14.57 15.54
N TRP A 239 9.03 15.05 15.45
CA TRP A 239 8.18 15.25 16.61
C TRP A 239 7.90 13.91 17.30
N GLY A 240 7.89 13.91 18.65
CA GLY A 240 7.68 12.69 19.43
C GLY A 240 8.83 11.69 19.43
N TYR A 241 10.02 12.03 18.90
CA TYR A 241 11.20 11.18 19.04
C TYR A 241 11.63 11.05 20.51
N PRO A 242 11.96 9.85 21.03
CA PRO A 242 12.09 8.56 20.32
C PRO A 242 10.80 7.72 20.23
N VAL A 243 9.75 8.11 20.95
CA VAL A 243 8.54 7.29 21.16
C VAL A 243 7.79 7.04 19.86
N LEU A 244 7.55 8.09 19.05
CA LEU A 244 6.73 7.96 17.84
C LEU A 244 7.36 7.04 16.78
N PRO A 245 8.66 7.18 16.44
CA PRO A 245 9.32 6.21 15.55
C PRO A 245 9.41 4.79 16.10
N ALA A 246 9.61 4.64 17.42
CA ALA A 246 9.64 3.32 18.06
C ALA A 246 8.26 2.64 18.00
N LEU A 247 7.19 3.39 18.28
CA LEU A 247 5.81 2.91 18.17
C LEU A 247 5.50 2.46 16.74
N TYR A 248 5.91 3.22 15.73
CA TYR A 248 5.75 2.81 14.33
C TYR A 248 6.42 1.46 14.05
N ILE A 249 7.69 1.31 14.46
CA ILE A 249 8.43 0.05 14.26
C ILE A 249 7.71 -1.13 14.95
N VAL A 250 7.23 -0.94 16.18
CA VAL A 250 6.51 -1.99 16.91
C VAL A 250 5.21 -2.37 16.20
N MET A 251 4.42 -1.40 15.75
CA MET A 251 3.17 -1.67 15.03
C MET A 251 3.41 -2.33 13.67
N ALA A 252 4.42 -1.86 12.92
CA ALA A 252 4.79 -2.45 11.63
C ALA A 252 5.30 -3.89 11.79
N LEU A 253 6.16 -4.16 12.78
CA LEU A 253 6.62 -5.51 13.11
C LEU A 253 5.46 -6.41 13.54
N PHE A 254 4.51 -5.88 14.32
CA PHE A 254 3.31 -6.63 14.69
C PHE A 254 2.54 -7.07 13.44
N ILE A 255 2.31 -6.17 12.49
CA ILE A 255 1.62 -6.48 11.22
C ILE A 255 2.42 -7.51 10.42
N GLU A 256 3.74 -7.34 10.27
CA GLU A 256 4.57 -8.32 9.55
C GLU A 256 4.50 -9.72 10.15
N VAL A 257 4.53 -9.84 11.48
CA VAL A 257 4.39 -11.13 12.17
C VAL A 257 3.03 -11.75 11.88
N GLN A 258 1.96 -10.96 11.86
CA GLN A 258 0.64 -11.47 11.47
C GLN A 258 0.61 -11.94 10.01
N LEU A 259 1.21 -11.18 9.09
CA LEU A 259 1.26 -11.58 7.67
C LEU A 259 2.05 -12.88 7.47
N LEU A 260 3.20 -13.02 8.12
CA LEU A 260 4.01 -14.24 8.07
C LEU A 260 3.27 -15.46 8.61
N ARG A 261 2.41 -15.28 9.62
CA ARG A 261 1.66 -16.35 10.26
C ARG A 261 0.40 -16.73 9.49
N TYR A 262 -0.38 -15.75 9.04
CA TYR A 262 -1.72 -15.97 8.48
C TYR A 262 -1.79 -15.91 6.95
N LYS A 263 -0.78 -15.33 6.29
CA LYS A 263 -0.70 -15.25 4.82
C LYS A 263 0.66 -15.74 4.26
N PRO A 264 1.18 -16.88 4.72
CA PRO A 264 2.55 -17.31 4.41
C PRO A 264 2.81 -17.51 2.91
N GLN A 265 1.79 -17.86 2.13
CA GLN A 265 1.92 -18.19 0.70
C GLN A 265 2.55 -17.05 -0.12
N TYR A 266 2.38 -15.79 0.30
CA TYR A 266 2.88 -14.61 -0.45
C TYR A 266 3.90 -13.81 0.34
N THR A 267 3.83 -13.84 1.67
CA THR A 267 4.79 -13.17 2.54
C THR A 267 6.18 -13.83 2.51
N TRP A 268 6.24 -15.18 2.48
CA TRP A 268 7.52 -15.90 2.41
C TRP A 268 8.27 -15.67 1.10
N PRO A 269 7.64 -15.76 -0.10
CA PRO A 269 8.29 -15.38 -1.35
C PRO A 269 8.80 -13.93 -1.35
N GLY A 270 8.05 -12.99 -0.78
CA GLY A 270 8.48 -11.60 -0.59
C GLY A 270 9.76 -11.50 0.23
N LEU A 271 9.77 -12.16 1.40
CA LEU A 271 10.95 -12.21 2.25
C LEU A 271 12.14 -12.85 1.52
N LEU A 272 11.94 -13.99 0.87
CA LEU A 272 12.98 -14.69 0.11
C LEU A 272 13.52 -13.82 -1.02
N LEU A 273 12.68 -13.06 -1.73
CA LEU A 273 13.11 -12.16 -2.79
C LEU A 273 13.95 -11.01 -2.24
N VAL A 274 13.54 -10.42 -1.12
CA VAL A 274 14.34 -9.39 -0.42
C VAL A 274 15.68 -9.97 0.04
N LEU A 275 15.66 -11.17 0.66
CA LEU A 275 16.86 -11.85 1.12
C LEU A 275 17.79 -12.22 -0.04
N LEU A 276 17.26 -12.63 -1.20
CA LEU A 276 18.00 -12.93 -2.43
C LEU A 276 18.70 -11.70 -3.00
N GLY A 277 18.19 -10.49 -2.71
CA GLY A 277 18.89 -9.25 -3.02
C GLY A 277 20.27 -9.16 -2.39
N MET A 278 20.50 -9.78 -1.23
CA MET A 278 21.81 -9.80 -0.57
C MET A 278 22.87 -10.61 -1.34
N PRO A 279 22.72 -11.92 -1.60
CA PRO A 279 23.72 -12.67 -2.36
C PRO A 279 23.92 -12.09 -3.76
N VAL A 280 22.86 -11.59 -4.42
CA VAL A 280 22.97 -10.90 -5.72
C VAL A 280 23.83 -9.65 -5.61
N TYR A 281 23.60 -8.79 -4.60
CA TYR A 281 24.43 -7.61 -4.36
C TYR A 281 25.92 -7.97 -4.16
N TRP A 282 26.21 -8.99 -3.35
CA TRP A 282 27.58 -9.42 -3.08
C TRP A 282 28.25 -10.04 -4.30
N ALA A 283 27.51 -10.82 -5.10
CA ALA A 283 28.00 -11.36 -6.36
C ALA A 283 28.31 -10.24 -7.35
N TRP A 284 27.39 -9.28 -7.51
CA TRP A 284 27.54 -8.14 -8.40
C TRP A 284 28.75 -7.27 -8.02
N LYS A 285 28.91 -6.95 -6.73
CA LYS A 285 30.05 -6.18 -6.22
C LYS A 285 31.39 -6.85 -6.50
N LYS A 286 31.46 -8.18 -6.56
CA LYS A 286 32.68 -8.92 -6.94
C LYS A 286 32.98 -8.79 -8.43
N VAL A 287 31.96 -8.79 -9.28
CA VAL A 287 32.09 -8.65 -10.75
C VAL A 287 32.52 -7.23 -11.12
N THR A 288 31.96 -6.19 -10.50
CA THR A 288 32.28 -4.78 -10.83
C THR A 288 33.58 -4.26 -10.18
N ARG A 289 34.18 -5.02 -9.25
CA ARG A 289 35.49 -4.70 -8.67
C ARG A 289 36.69 -5.24 -9.47
N GLN A 290 36.43 -6.02 -10.53
CA GLN A 290 37.43 -6.42 -11.53
C GLN A 290 37.41 -5.43 -12.69
#